data_AF-A0A929L152-F1
#
_entry.id   AF-A0A929L152-F1
#
_cell.length_a   1.000
_cell.length_b   1.000
_cell.length_c   1.000
_cell.angle_alpha   90.00
_cell.angle_beta   90.00
_cell.angle_gamma   90.00
#
_symmetry.space_group_name_H-M   'P 1'
#
loop_
_entity.id
_entity.type
_entity.pdbx_description
1 polymer ?
#
loop_
_entity_poly.entity_id
_entity_poly.type
_entity_poly.pdbx_seq_one_letter_code
_entity_poly.pdbx_strand_id
1 'polypeptide(L)'
;MGIIKQFVKSTGTTYVYDSESYWDPVKKQSRSRRKLIGKLDPETGEVVPTGKKGRKPKNESLKLGISDEQMLSYQKQLDQAQTNIKQLHLEIADKNMAIEKELRENRKLKSELKKVKKSLVHFIDVIDAILENPSEASKGEPSQPGQLNNPD
;
A
#
# COMPACT_ATOMS: atom_id res chain seq x y z
N MET A 1 -14.56 60.65 8.89
CA MET A 1 -14.30 59.49 8.03
C MET A 1 -14.30 59.95 6.58
N GLY A 2 -13.63 59.24 5.68
CA GLY A 2 -13.57 59.61 4.26
C GLY A 2 -13.28 58.42 3.36
N ILE A 3 -13.86 58.42 2.15
CA ILE A 3 -13.68 57.34 1.18
C ILE A 3 -12.41 57.63 0.34
N ILE A 4 -11.52 56.65 0.26
CA ILE A 4 -10.27 56.73 -0.52
C ILE A 4 -10.32 55.69 -1.64
N LYS A 5 -10.06 56.13 -2.87
CA LYS A 5 -9.89 55.26 -4.04
C LYS A 5 -8.40 55.06 -4.31
N GLN A 6 -7.95 53.82 -4.39
CA GLN A 6 -6.57 53.48 -4.68
C GLN A 6 -6.50 52.59 -5.92
N PHE A 7 -5.87 53.11 -6.97
CA PHE A 7 -5.66 52.37 -8.22
C PHE A 7 -4.42 51.48 -8.13
N VAL A 8 -4.60 50.18 -8.37
CA VAL A 8 -3.51 49.20 -8.41
C VAL A 8 -3.16 48.92 -9.87
N LYS A 9 -2.02 49.46 -10.32
CA LYS A 9 -1.56 49.36 -11.72
C LYS A 9 -1.38 47.92 -12.19
N SER A 10 -0.91 47.03 -11.32
CA SER A 10 -0.62 45.63 -11.67
C SER A 10 -1.86 44.80 -12.01
N THR A 11 -3.01 45.11 -11.42
CA THR A 11 -4.27 44.39 -11.67
C THR A 11 -5.32 45.23 -12.39
N GLY A 12 -4.98 46.48 -12.74
CA GLY A 12 -5.93 47.45 -13.30
C GLY A 12 -7.16 47.71 -12.42
N THR A 13 -7.10 47.39 -11.12
CA THR A 13 -8.26 47.42 -10.23
C THR A 13 -8.19 48.64 -9.31
N THR A 14 -9.30 49.38 -9.21
CA THR A 14 -9.45 50.44 -8.21
C THR A 14 -10.09 49.88 -6.95
N TYR A 15 -9.40 49.94 -5.83
CA TYR A 15 -9.93 49.56 -4.53
C TYR A 15 -10.48 50.77 -3.79
N VAL A 16 -11.57 50.57 -3.05
CA VAL A 16 -12.26 51.61 -2.30
C VAL A 16 -12.16 51.30 -0.81
N TYR A 17 -11.63 52.24 -0.05
CA TYR A 17 -11.40 52.14 1.38
C TYR A 17 -12.18 53.19 2.15
N ASP A 18 -12.69 52.80 3.32
CA ASP A 18 -13.13 53.73 4.35
C ASP A 18 -11.92 54.10 5.21
N SER A 19 -11.65 55.40 5.35
CA SER A 19 -10.52 55.92 6.09
C SER A 19 -10.99 56.66 7.34
N GLU A 20 -10.51 56.19 8.49
CA GLU A 20 -10.79 56.77 9.79
C GLU A 20 -9.51 57.32 10.39
N SER A 21 -9.51 58.61 10.75
CA SER A 21 -8.40 59.22 11.49
C SER A 21 -8.59 59.01 12.99
N TYR A 22 -7.52 58.66 13.69
CA TYR A 22 -7.50 58.47 15.14
C TYR A 22 -6.22 59.08 15.73
N TRP A 23 -6.31 59.53 16.97
CA TRP A 23 -5.14 59.96 17.73
C TRP A 23 -4.44 58.73 18.33
N ASP A 24 -3.16 58.54 18.03
CA ASP A 24 -2.35 57.48 18.64
C ASP A 24 -1.69 58.04 19.92
N PRO A 25 -2.14 57.64 21.12
CA PRO A 25 -1.62 58.20 22.38
C PRO A 25 -0.19 57.75 22.69
N VAL A 26 0.26 56.61 22.15
CA VAL A 26 1.62 56.10 22.36
C VAL A 26 2.61 56.91 21.55
N LYS A 27 2.28 57.13 20.27
CA LYS A 27 3.14 57.87 19.34
C LYS A 27 2.85 59.37 19.30
N LYS A 28 1.86 59.84 20.07
CA LYS A 28 1.42 61.24 20.19
C LYS A 28 1.25 61.95 18.83
N GLN A 29 0.63 61.27 17.86
CA GLN A 29 0.43 61.82 16.52
C GLN A 29 -0.90 61.34 15.93
N SER A 30 -1.46 62.12 15.00
CA SER A 30 -2.62 61.72 14.22
C SER A 30 -2.23 60.62 13.25
N ARG A 31 -3.02 59.54 13.21
CA ARG A 31 -2.86 58.39 12.33
C ARG A 31 -4.18 58.08 11.65
N SER A 32 -4.12 57.30 10.57
CA SER A 32 -5.31 56.81 9.86
C SER A 32 -5.30 55.30 9.76
N ARG A 33 -6.48 54.68 9.87
CA ARG A 33 -6.73 53.27 9.58
C ARG A 33 -7.67 53.18 8.38
N ARG A 34 -7.42 52.20 7.50
CA ARG A 34 -8.22 51.96 6.29
C ARG A 34 -8.91 50.61 6.37
N LYS A 35 -10.21 50.58 6.09
CA LYS A 35 -11.01 49.36 5.95
C LYS A 35 -11.40 49.20 4.49
N LEU A 36 -11.10 48.06 3.89
CA LEU A 36 -11.51 47.77 2.51
C LEU A 36 -13.05 47.65 2.45
N ILE A 37 -13.69 48.50 1.65
CA ILE A 37 -15.13 48.44 1.37
C ILE A 37 -15.35 47.49 0.18
N GLY A 38 -14.57 47.68 -0.89
CA GLY A 38 -14.76 46.94 -2.12
C GLY A 38 -13.85 47.37 -3.26
N LYS A 39 -14.17 46.91 -4.46
CA LYS A 39 -13.53 47.30 -5.72
C LYS A 39 -14.49 48.16 -6.51
N LEU A 40 -14.00 49.12 -7.26
CA LEU A 40 -14.79 49.88 -8.21
C LEU A 40 -14.92 49.05 -9.49
N ASP A 41 -16.14 48.85 -9.94
CA ASP A 41 -16.42 48.24 -11.23
C ASP A 41 -16.16 49.27 -12.34
N PRO A 42 -15.27 48.99 -13.31
CA PRO A 42 -14.93 49.93 -14.38
C PRO A 42 -16.10 50.25 -15.32
N GLU A 43 -17.11 49.39 -15.43
CA GLU A 43 -18.24 49.63 -16.35
C GLU A 43 -19.36 50.43 -15.70
N THR A 44 -19.67 50.13 -14.43
CA THR A 44 -20.79 50.76 -13.71
C THR A 44 -20.36 51.92 -12.81
N GLY A 45 -19.08 52.01 -12.45
CA GLY A 45 -18.57 52.97 -11.47
C GLY A 45 -18.99 52.68 -10.02
N GLU A 46 -19.73 51.59 -9.78
CA GLU A 46 -20.22 51.20 -8.47
C GLU A 46 -19.16 50.48 -7.63
N VAL A 47 -19.33 50.50 -6.30
CA VAL A 47 -18.41 49.83 -5.38
C VAL A 47 -18.92 48.42 -5.10
N VAL A 48 -18.29 47.43 -5.73
CA VAL A 48 -18.56 46.01 -5.53
C VAL A 48 -17.83 45.52 -4.27
N PRO A 49 -18.56 45.09 -3.22
CA PRO A 49 -17.95 44.60 -1.99
C PRO A 49 -17.03 43.40 -2.28
N THR A 50 -15.79 43.47 -1.82
CA THR A 50 -14.91 42.30 -1.90
C THR A 50 -15.26 41.39 -0.73
N GLY A 51 -16.03 40.33 -1.00
CA GLY A 51 -16.45 39.37 0.03
C GLY A 51 -15.28 38.87 0.88
N LYS A 52 -15.54 38.57 2.15
CA LYS A 52 -14.52 38.07 3.10
C LYS A 52 -13.89 36.79 2.53
N LYS A 53 -12.73 36.91 1.90
CA LYS A 53 -11.88 35.77 1.54
C LYS A 53 -11.35 35.19 2.86
N GLY A 54 -12.01 34.16 3.38
CA GLY A 54 -11.52 33.43 4.56
C GLY A 54 -12.50 33.28 5.72
N ARG A 55 -13.67 32.71 5.48
CA ARG A 55 -14.30 31.67 6.32
C ARG A 55 -15.59 31.26 5.63
N LYS A 56 -15.62 30.07 5.03
CA LYS A 56 -16.91 29.41 4.82
C LYS A 56 -17.52 29.22 6.22
N PRO A 57 -18.80 29.59 6.46
CA PRO A 57 -19.46 29.18 7.68
C PRO A 57 -19.34 27.65 7.76
N LYS A 58 -18.96 27.13 8.94
CA LYS A 58 -18.73 25.69 9.16
C LYS A 58 -20.04 24.86 9.05
N ASN A 59 -21.17 25.51 8.74
CA ASN A 59 -22.51 24.93 8.70
C ASN A 59 -23.19 25.10 7.33
N GLU A 60 -22.44 24.95 6.26
CA GLU A 60 -22.99 24.48 4.98
C GLU A 60 -22.27 23.19 4.63
N SER A 61 -22.61 22.13 5.35
CA SER A 61 -22.53 20.80 4.75
C SER A 61 -23.30 20.89 3.45
N LEU A 62 -22.59 20.69 2.34
CA LEU A 62 -23.16 20.52 1.01
C LEU A 62 -24.35 19.58 1.14
N LYS A 63 -25.58 20.11 1.11
CA LYS A 63 -26.77 19.29 0.95
C LYS A 63 -26.77 18.81 -0.50
N LEU A 64 -25.90 17.83 -0.81
CA LEU A 64 -26.17 16.93 -1.92
C LEU A 64 -27.55 16.35 -1.60
N GLY A 65 -28.52 16.58 -2.48
CA GLY A 65 -29.92 16.17 -2.31
C GLY A 65 -30.13 14.65 -2.39
N ILE A 66 -29.32 13.91 -1.63
CA ILE A 66 -29.38 12.47 -1.49
C ILE A 66 -30.34 12.20 -0.32
N SER A 67 -31.32 11.32 -0.53
CA SER A 67 -32.26 10.95 0.53
C SER A 67 -31.56 10.18 1.64
N ASP A 68 -32.08 10.25 2.87
CA ASP A 68 -31.55 9.50 4.02
C ASP A 68 -31.52 7.99 3.75
N GLU A 69 -32.48 7.50 2.98
CA GLU A 69 -32.57 6.10 2.53
C GLU A 69 -31.44 5.71 1.57
N GLN A 70 -31.10 6.60 0.62
CA GLN A 70 -29.96 6.38 -0.27
C GLN A 70 -28.64 6.36 0.51
N MET A 71 -28.49 7.22 1.52
CA MET A 71 -27.30 7.20 2.38
C MET A 71 -27.19 5.94 3.23
N LEU A 72 -28.29 5.46 3.79
CA LEU A 72 -28.30 4.20 4.54
C LEU A 72 -27.95 3.01 3.64
N SER A 73 -28.47 3.00 2.40
CA SER A 73 -28.16 1.95 1.42
C SER A 73 -26.67 1.92 1.07
N TYR A 74 -26.07 3.09 0.86
CA TYR A 74 -24.67 3.23 0.52
C TYR A 74 -23.77 2.83 1.69
N GLN A 75 -24.11 3.25 2.91
CA GLN A 75 -23.39 2.84 4.11
C GLN A 75 -23.40 1.31 4.27
N LYS A 76 -24.55 0.66 4.07
CA LYS A 76 -24.66 -0.80 4.11
C LYS A 76 -23.78 -1.48 3.06
N GLN A 77 -23.71 -0.94 1.85
CA GLN A 77 -22.82 -1.45 0.80
C GLN A 77 -21.35 -1.32 1.20
N LEU A 78 -20.95 -0.21 1.81
CA LEU A 78 -19.60 -0.01 2.31
C LEU A 78 -19.25 -1.02 3.41
N ASP A 79 -20.14 -1.23 4.38
CA ASP A 79 -19.91 -2.19 5.47
C ASP A 79 -19.82 -3.63 4.95
N GLN A 80 -20.65 -3.97 3.96
CA GLN A 80 -20.60 -5.26 3.28
C GLN A 80 -19.28 -5.42 2.50
N ALA A 81 -18.87 -4.41 1.73
CA ALA A 81 -17.60 -4.43 1.01
C ALA A 81 -16.42 -4.57 1.97
N GLN A 82 -16.42 -3.87 3.11
CA GLN A 82 -15.38 -4.00 4.14
C GLN A 82 -15.35 -5.41 4.74
N THR A 83 -16.50 -6.02 4.98
CA THR A 83 -16.60 -7.40 5.48
C THR A 83 -16.04 -8.38 4.46
N ASN A 84 -16.42 -8.25 3.19
CA ASN A 84 -15.93 -9.09 2.10
C ASN A 84 -14.40 -8.98 1.96
N ILE A 85 -13.87 -7.75 2.01
CA ILE A 85 -12.42 -7.50 1.96
C ILE A 85 -11.71 -8.22 3.10
N LYS A 86 -12.23 -8.16 4.33
CA LYS A 86 -11.64 -8.87 5.48
C LYS A 86 -11.64 -10.39 5.29
N GLN A 87 -12.75 -10.94 4.81
CA GLN A 87 -12.88 -12.37 4.54
C GLN A 87 -11.89 -12.83 3.45
N LEU A 88 -11.79 -12.10 2.34
CA LEU A 88 -10.84 -12.39 1.27
C LEU A 88 -9.39 -12.36 1.75
N HIS A 89 -9.02 -11.41 2.63
CA HIS A 89 -7.67 -11.38 3.20
C HIS A 89 -7.35 -12.62 4.03
N LEU A 90 -8.30 -13.10 4.85
CA LEU A 90 -8.14 -14.33 5.62
C LEU A 90 -7.98 -15.54 4.69
N GLU A 91 -8.82 -15.65 3.66
CA GLU A 91 -8.74 -16.74 2.69
C GLU A 91 -7.40 -16.75 1.92
N ILE A 92 -6.90 -15.57 1.54
CA ILE A 92 -5.58 -15.44 0.90
C ILE A 92 -4.47 -15.89 1.86
N ALA A 93 -4.54 -15.53 3.14
CA ALA A 93 -3.56 -15.96 4.13
C ALA A 93 -3.54 -17.49 4.28
N ASP A 94 -4.71 -18.11 4.40
CA ASP A 94 -4.84 -19.57 4.53
C ASP A 94 -4.31 -20.30 3.28
N LYS A 95 -4.68 -19.82 2.08
CA LYS A 95 -4.18 -20.39 0.82
C LYS A 95 -2.66 -20.26 0.69
N ASN A 96 -2.09 -19.12 1.09
CA ASN A 96 -0.65 -18.92 1.07
C ASN A 96 0.06 -19.89 2.02
N MET A 97 -0.47 -20.11 3.22
CA MET A 97 0.08 -21.10 4.16
C MET A 97 0.03 -22.53 3.58
N ALA A 98 -1.06 -22.90 2.91
CA ALA A 98 -1.17 -24.20 2.24
C ALA A 98 -0.14 -24.35 1.12
N ILE A 99 0.01 -23.33 0.25
CA ILE A 99 1.02 -23.32 -0.82
C ILE A 99 2.44 -23.47 -0.24
N GLU A 100 2.77 -22.76 0.83
CA GLU A 100 4.08 -22.88 1.46
C GLU A 100 4.36 -24.28 2.03
N LYS A 101 3.33 -24.95 2.56
CA LYS A 101 3.44 -26.34 3.02
C LYS A 101 3.73 -27.27 1.84
N GLU A 102 2.94 -27.18 0.77
CA GLU A 102 3.09 -27.98 -0.44
C GLU A 102 4.48 -27.78 -1.09
N LEU A 103 4.96 -26.53 -1.13
CA LEU A 103 6.29 -26.19 -1.63
C LEU A 103 7.41 -26.81 -0.79
N ARG A 104 7.26 -26.83 0.54
CA ARG A 104 8.22 -27.48 1.44
C ARG A 104 8.30 -28.98 1.19
N GLU A 105 7.15 -29.64 1.03
CA GLU A 105 7.10 -31.08 0.72
C GLU A 105 7.72 -31.38 -0.65
N ASN A 106 7.38 -30.59 -1.67
CA ASN A 106 7.98 -30.71 -3.00
C ASN A 106 9.51 -30.54 -2.99
N ARG A 107 10.04 -29.61 -2.19
CA ARG A 107 11.50 -29.45 -2.02
C ARG A 107 12.14 -30.70 -1.40
N LYS A 108 11.52 -31.28 -0.37
CA LYS A 108 11.99 -32.53 0.25
C LYS A 108 11.99 -33.67 -0.76
N LEU A 109 10.88 -33.89 -1.45
CA LEU A 109 10.76 -34.93 -2.48
C LEU A 109 11.80 -34.77 -3.59
N LYS A 110 12.05 -33.54 -4.05
CA LYS A 110 13.12 -33.27 -5.02
C LYS A 110 14.51 -33.63 -4.50
N SER A 111 14.80 -33.34 -3.23
CA SER A 111 16.09 -33.72 -2.63
C SER A 111 16.25 -35.23 -2.50
N GLU A 112 15.19 -35.95 -2.11
CA GLU A 112 15.22 -37.42 -2.01
C GLU A 112 15.38 -38.04 -3.40
N LEU A 113 14.63 -37.57 -4.39
CA LEU A 113 14.78 -37.99 -5.78
C LEU A 113 16.22 -37.79 -6.29
N LYS A 114 16.87 -36.68 -5.93
CA LYS A 114 18.27 -36.42 -6.30
C LYS A 114 19.22 -37.43 -5.67
N LYS A 115 19.01 -37.81 -4.39
CA LYS A 115 19.82 -38.84 -3.71
C LYS A 115 19.63 -40.20 -4.38
N VAL A 116 18.38 -40.60 -4.65
CA VAL A 116 18.06 -41.86 -5.33
C VAL A 116 18.71 -41.90 -6.71
N LYS A 117 18.61 -40.83 -7.50
CA LYS A 117 19.28 -40.74 -8.81
C LYS A 117 20.80 -40.90 -8.70
N LYS A 118 21.44 -40.25 -7.73
CA LYS A 118 22.89 -40.39 -7.51
C LYS A 118 23.27 -41.83 -7.15
N SER A 119 22.48 -42.47 -6.29
CA SER A 119 22.67 -43.87 -5.93
C SER A 119 22.52 -44.79 -7.13
N LEU A 120 21.50 -44.58 -7.97
CA LEU A 120 21.27 -45.37 -9.17
C LEU A 120 22.43 -45.26 -10.17
N VAL A 121 22.94 -44.05 -10.39
CA VAL A 121 24.14 -43.85 -11.24
C VAL A 121 25.31 -44.64 -10.69
N HIS A 122 25.57 -44.55 -9.38
CA HIS A 122 26.65 -45.32 -8.75
C HIS A 122 26.45 -46.84 -8.89
N PHE A 123 25.23 -47.34 -8.76
CA PHE A 123 24.94 -48.76 -8.99
C PHE A 123 25.18 -49.19 -10.44
N ILE A 124 24.82 -48.34 -11.42
CA ILE A 124 25.12 -48.61 -12.83
C ILE A 124 26.64 -48.66 -13.04
N ASP A 125 27.39 -47.67 -12.53
CA ASP A 125 28.85 -47.64 -12.64
C ASP A 125 29.51 -48.91 -12.05
N VAL A 126 28.97 -49.43 -10.94
CA VAL A 126 29.44 -50.67 -10.31
C VAL A 126 29.11 -51.89 -11.17
N ILE A 127 27.91 -51.97 -11.73
CA ILE A 127 27.52 -53.08 -12.62
C ILE A 127 28.40 -53.09 -13.88
N ASP A 128 28.62 -51.94 -14.50
CA ASP A 128 29.45 -51.80 -15.69
C ASP A 128 30.89 -52.26 -15.40
N ALA A 129 31.46 -51.87 -14.25
CA ALA A 129 32.79 -52.32 -13.82
C ALA A 129 32.90 -53.84 -13.60
N ILE A 130 31.83 -54.48 -13.10
CA ILE A 130 31.77 -55.95 -12.94
C ILE A 130 31.70 -56.65 -14.31
N LEU A 131 30.93 -56.08 -15.25
CA LEU A 131 30.76 -56.64 -16.60
C LEU A 131 32.02 -56.48 -17.47
N GLU A 132 32.79 -55.40 -17.27
CA GLU A 132 34.04 -55.16 -18.00
C GLU A 132 35.23 -56.02 -17.53
N ASN A 133 35.21 -56.58 -16.31
CA ASN A 133 36.25 -57.47 -15.78
C ASN A 133 35.69 -58.81 -15.26
N PRO A 134 35.27 -59.74 -16.14
CA PRO A 134 34.66 -61.00 -15.72
C PRO A 134 35.61 -62.04 -15.08
N SER A 135 36.91 -61.76 -14.94
CA SER A 135 37.94 -62.79 -14.67
C SER A 135 38.28 -63.09 -13.20
N GLU A 136 37.81 -62.30 -12.23
CA GLU A 136 38.14 -62.53 -10.81
C GLU A 136 37.08 -63.32 -10.00
N ALA A 137 35.89 -63.56 -10.58
CA ALA A 137 34.79 -64.23 -9.87
C ALA A 137 34.96 -65.75 -9.66
N SER A 138 36.04 -66.37 -10.16
CA SER A 138 36.26 -67.83 -10.15
C SER A 138 37.26 -68.33 -9.09
N LYS A 139 37.86 -67.47 -8.25
CA LYS A 139 38.93 -67.89 -7.31
C LYS A 139 38.55 -67.93 -5.83
N GLY A 140 37.26 -68.00 -5.51
CA GLY A 140 36.78 -68.06 -4.12
C GLY A 140 35.82 -69.22 -3.86
N GLU A 141 36.24 -70.46 -4.10
CA GLU A 141 35.56 -71.62 -3.50
C GLU A 141 35.85 -71.65 -1.98
N PRO A 142 34.83 -71.70 -1.11
CA PRO A 142 35.03 -71.86 0.32
C PRO A 142 35.47 -73.29 0.65
N SER A 143 36.64 -73.43 1.26
CA SER A 143 37.14 -74.67 1.86
C SER A 143 36.08 -75.32 2.75
N GLN A 144 35.82 -76.61 2.51
CA GLN A 144 34.84 -77.41 3.24
C GLN A 144 35.09 -77.45 4.76
N PRO A 145 34.06 -77.44 5.62
CA PRO A 145 34.22 -77.65 7.05
C PRO A 145 34.49 -79.14 7.35
N GLY A 146 35.50 -79.36 8.21
CA GLY A 146 35.97 -80.67 8.63
C GLY A 146 34.90 -81.58 9.24
N GLN A 147 35.00 -82.86 8.92
CA GLN A 147 34.21 -83.93 9.51
C GLN A 147 34.55 -84.09 11.00
N LEU A 148 33.55 -84.03 11.87
CA LEU A 148 33.66 -84.50 13.26
C LEU A 148 33.57 -86.03 13.27
N ASN A 149 34.66 -86.68 13.67
CA ASN A 149 34.68 -88.09 14.05
C ASN A 149 34.17 -88.23 15.48
N ASN A 150 33.14 -89.06 15.69
CA ASN A 150 32.78 -89.60 17.00
C ASN A 150 33.35 -91.02 17.11
N PRO A 151 33.97 -91.39 18.24
CA PRO A 151 34.10 -92.79 18.62
C PRO A 151 33.11 -93.19 19.73
N ASP A 152 32.71 -94.45 19.64
CA ASP A 152 31.79 -95.21 20.50
C ASP A 152 32.21 -95.32 21.98
#